data_AF-A0A849MHS0-F1
#
_entry.id   AF-A0A849MHS0-F1
#
_cell.length_a   1.000
_cell.length_b   1.000
_cell.length_c   1.000
_cell.angle_alpha   90.00
_cell.angle_beta   90.00
_cell.angle_gamma   90.00
#
_symmetry.space_group_name_H-M   'P 1'
#
loop_
_entity.id
_entity.type
_entity.pdbx_description
1 polymer ?
#
loop_
_entity_poly.entity_id
_entity_poly.type
_entity_poly.pdbx_seq_one_letter_code
_entity_poly.pdbx_strand_id
1 'polypeptide(L)'
;MNKILVSLIVISSCLASQYSIADIGDECWVVSNLRGYSAFADNSYKFETNGLTNKIVVCFGLKSGTVSGTDIQFVKFGKSTLAGYGGNDQGNEMFEVYQLDRANMKMLYTKTRVGTKTIAPLLSDTTSSFVGNAKKLND
;
A
#
# COMPACT_ATOMS: atom_id res chain seq x y z
N MET A 1 -53.55 -46.13 -13.26
CA MET A 1 -53.05 -46.11 -11.86
C MET A 1 -51.58 -46.47 -11.85
N ASN A 2 -50.66 -45.50 -11.75
CA ASN A 2 -49.59 -45.50 -10.77
C ASN A 2 -48.72 -44.23 -10.88
N LYS A 3 -48.16 -43.88 -9.73
CA LYS A 3 -47.62 -42.60 -9.31
C LYS A 3 -46.12 -42.46 -9.62
N ILE A 4 -45.71 -41.20 -9.88
CA ILE A 4 -44.50 -40.50 -9.37
C ILE A 4 -43.12 -41.10 -9.73
N LEU A 5 -42.30 -40.33 -10.47
CA LEU A 5 -41.10 -39.71 -9.88
C LEU A 5 -40.65 -38.50 -10.71
N VAL A 6 -40.69 -37.34 -10.07
CA VAL A 6 -40.07 -36.08 -10.50
C VAL A 6 -38.58 -36.19 -10.18
N SER A 7 -37.71 -35.98 -11.15
CA SER A 7 -36.31 -35.67 -10.89
C SER A 7 -35.95 -34.36 -11.59
N LEU A 8 -35.76 -33.34 -10.74
CA LEU A 8 -35.12 -32.06 -11.06
C LEU A 8 -33.77 -32.33 -11.75
N ILE A 9 -33.55 -31.72 -12.91
CA ILE A 9 -32.21 -31.40 -13.39
C ILE A 9 -32.03 -29.90 -13.17
N VAL A 10 -31.29 -29.59 -12.11
CA VAL A 10 -30.69 -28.28 -11.84
C VAL A 10 -29.36 -28.22 -12.59
N ILE A 11 -28.91 -26.99 -12.86
CA ILE A 11 -27.53 -26.54 -13.13
C ILE A 11 -27.16 -26.50 -14.62
N SER A 12 -27.19 -25.29 -15.19
CA SER A 12 -25.94 -24.64 -15.63
C SER A 12 -26.18 -23.16 -15.87
N SER A 13 -26.15 -22.39 -14.79
CA SER A 13 -26.09 -20.93 -14.81
C SER A 13 -24.66 -20.47 -15.07
N CYS A 14 -24.50 -19.74 -16.16
CA CYS A 14 -23.67 -18.52 -16.27
C CYS A 14 -22.42 -18.46 -15.38
N LEU A 15 -21.27 -18.84 -15.93
CA LEU A 15 -19.97 -18.32 -15.50
C LEU A 15 -19.24 -17.85 -16.75
N ALA A 16 -19.53 -16.60 -17.12
CA ALA A 16 -18.61 -15.82 -17.93
C ALA A 16 -17.25 -15.88 -17.23
N SER A 17 -16.31 -16.60 -17.84
CA SER A 17 -14.94 -16.63 -17.39
C SER A 17 -14.44 -15.19 -17.35
N GLN A 18 -14.30 -14.64 -16.14
CA GLN A 18 -13.83 -13.29 -15.93
C GLN A 18 -12.38 -13.27 -16.40
N TYR A 19 -12.17 -12.73 -17.60
CA TYR A 19 -10.85 -12.38 -18.08
C TYR A 19 -10.17 -11.52 -17.01
N SER A 20 -9.10 -12.04 -16.41
CA SER A 20 -8.11 -11.17 -15.76
C SER A 20 -7.47 -10.37 -16.88
N ILE A 21 -8.01 -9.17 -17.09
CA ILE A 21 -7.29 -8.11 -17.77
C ILE A 21 -6.02 -7.90 -16.95
N ALA A 22 -4.88 -8.28 -17.54
CA ALA A 22 -3.57 -7.80 -17.11
C ALA A 22 -3.71 -6.29 -16.83
N ASP A 23 -3.32 -5.86 -15.63
CA ASP A 23 -3.44 -4.46 -15.22
C ASP A 23 -2.70 -3.61 -16.26
N ILE A 24 -3.45 -2.85 -17.06
CA ILE A 24 -2.93 -2.11 -18.21
C ILE A 24 -2.09 -0.96 -17.64
N GLY A 25 -0.77 -1.15 -17.68
CA GLY A 25 0.25 -0.11 -17.57
C GLY A 25 0.28 0.62 -16.23
N ASP A 26 0.89 0.01 -15.22
CA ASP A 26 1.20 0.68 -13.97
C ASP A 26 1.92 2.02 -14.22
N GLU A 27 1.33 3.11 -13.71
CA GLU A 27 1.96 4.43 -13.74
C GLU A 27 3.00 4.48 -12.61
N CYS A 28 4.27 4.29 -12.94
CA CYS A 28 5.36 4.24 -11.96
C CYS A 28 6.10 5.58 -11.80
N TRP A 29 6.43 5.90 -10.55
CA TRP A 29 7.13 7.10 -10.13
C TRP A 29 8.32 6.76 -9.24
N VAL A 30 9.48 7.30 -9.58
CA VAL A 30 10.66 7.32 -8.71
C VAL A 30 10.51 8.50 -7.76
N VAL A 31 10.55 8.20 -6.47
CA VAL A 31 10.54 9.19 -5.40
C VAL A 31 11.91 9.27 -4.77
N SER A 32 12.39 10.49 -4.57
CA SER A 32 13.73 10.77 -4.03
C SER A 32 13.69 12.00 -3.13
N ASN A 33 14.77 12.23 -2.37
CA ASN A 33 14.91 13.38 -1.49
C ASN A 33 13.73 13.53 -0.51
N LEU A 34 13.25 12.41 0.05
CA LEU A 34 12.20 12.40 1.06
C LEU A 34 12.72 13.07 2.33
N ARG A 35 12.09 14.18 2.72
CA ARG A 35 12.43 14.96 3.92
C ARG A 35 11.17 15.25 4.71
N GLY A 36 11.30 15.27 6.03
CA GLY A 36 10.17 15.51 6.91
C GLY A 36 10.51 15.17 8.35
N TYR A 37 9.55 14.61 9.06
CA TYR A 37 9.67 14.32 10.48
C TYR A 37 9.33 12.88 10.77
N SER A 38 10.00 12.33 11.77
CA SER A 38 9.60 11.07 12.40
C SER A 38 9.65 11.19 13.90
N ALA A 39 8.88 10.34 14.57
CA ALA A 39 8.94 10.12 16.00
C ALA A 39 9.03 8.61 16.25
N PHE A 40 9.90 8.20 17.17
CA PHE A 40 10.19 6.79 17.47
C PHE A 40 9.96 6.51 18.95
N ALA A 41 9.45 5.31 19.28
CA ALA A 41 9.24 4.91 20.67
C ALA A 41 10.52 4.97 21.51
N ASP A 42 11.67 4.65 20.91
CA ASP A 42 12.98 4.67 21.58
C ASP A 42 13.41 6.06 22.06
N ASN A 43 12.82 7.13 21.51
CA ASN A 43 13.04 8.50 21.95
C ASN A 43 11.75 9.17 22.46
N SER A 44 10.87 8.38 23.10
CA SER A 44 9.61 8.88 23.68
C SER A 44 8.74 9.65 22.68
N TYR A 45 8.80 9.27 21.40
CA TYR A 45 8.09 9.93 20.30
C TYR A 45 8.39 11.44 20.15
N LYS A 46 9.59 11.89 20.53
CA LYS A 46 10.04 13.24 20.15
C LYS A 46 10.18 13.30 18.63
N PHE A 47 9.61 14.34 18.04
CA PHE A 47 9.72 14.57 16.60
C PHE A 47 11.11 15.08 16.25
N GLU A 48 11.71 14.46 15.24
CA GLU A 48 13.02 14.83 14.72
C GLU A 48 12.94 15.00 13.21
N THR A 49 13.64 16.01 12.70
CA THR A 49 13.79 16.20 11.25
C THR A 49 14.68 15.09 10.70
N ASN A 50 14.16 14.30 9.77
CA ASN A 50 14.91 13.25 9.11
C ASN A 50 14.45 13.05 7.65
N GLY A 51 14.99 12.04 7.00
CA GLY A 51 14.66 11.73 5.61
C GLY A 51 15.05 10.31 5.23
N LEU A 52 14.53 9.86 4.10
CA LEU A 52 14.91 8.58 3.51
C LEU A 52 15.90 8.84 2.38
N THR A 53 17.11 8.30 2.52
CA THR A 53 18.20 8.44 1.54
C THR A 53 17.97 7.57 0.31
N ASN A 54 17.27 6.44 0.49
CA ASN A 54 16.99 5.51 -0.58
C ASN A 54 15.85 6.02 -1.46
N LYS A 55 15.99 5.83 -2.76
CA LYS A 55 14.90 6.05 -3.72
C LYS A 55 13.86 4.95 -3.53
N ILE A 56 12.59 5.32 -3.65
CA ILE A 56 11.48 4.36 -3.68
C ILE A 56 10.77 4.48 -5.03
N VAL A 57 10.27 3.36 -5.54
CA VAL A 57 9.43 3.32 -6.74
C VAL A 57 8.01 3.05 -6.28
N VAL A 58 7.07 3.91 -6.72
CA VAL A 58 5.64 3.81 -6.42
C VAL A 58 4.90 3.65 -7.74
N CYS A 59 4.19 2.54 -7.91
CA CYS A 59 3.46 2.19 -9.12
C CYS A 59 1.95 2.14 -8.83
N PHE A 60 1.18 2.90 -9.61
CA PHE A 60 -0.28 2.96 -9.49
C PHE A 60 -0.94 2.09 -10.58
N GLY A 61 -1.59 0.99 -10.19
CA GLY A 61 -2.42 0.15 -11.07
C GLY A 61 -3.86 0.64 -11.16
N LEU A 62 -4.81 -0.18 -11.65
CA LEU A 62 -6.22 0.24 -11.72
C LEU A 62 -6.86 0.41 -10.34
N LYS A 63 -6.69 -0.58 -9.45
CA LYS A 63 -7.31 -0.63 -8.12
C LYS A 63 -6.30 -0.86 -6.98
N SER A 64 -5.07 -1.20 -7.34
CA SER A 64 -3.98 -1.51 -6.43
C SER A 64 -2.75 -0.68 -6.79
N GLY A 65 -1.65 -0.94 -6.10
CA GLY A 65 -0.34 -0.45 -6.48
C GLY A 65 0.75 -1.23 -5.78
N THR A 66 1.98 -0.93 -6.16
CA THR A 66 3.17 -1.52 -5.55
C THR A 66 4.13 -0.42 -5.12
N VAL A 67 4.85 -0.67 -4.03
CA VAL A 67 5.90 0.21 -3.55
C VAL A 67 7.15 -0.64 -3.32
N SER A 68 8.29 -0.20 -3.83
CA SER A 68 9.55 -0.93 -3.65
C SER A 68 9.97 -0.94 -2.19
N GLY A 69 10.47 -2.08 -1.70
CA GLY A 69 11.01 -2.19 -0.34
C GLY A 69 9.98 -2.47 0.75
N THR A 70 8.76 -2.83 0.36
CA THR A 70 7.69 -3.26 1.27
C THR A 70 6.91 -4.42 0.65
N ASP A 71 6.38 -5.29 1.49
CA ASP A 71 5.52 -6.43 1.16
C ASP A 71 4.03 -6.16 1.50
N ILE A 72 3.72 -4.92 1.91
CA ILE A 72 2.35 -4.46 2.20
C ILE A 72 1.50 -4.48 0.94
N GLN A 73 0.23 -4.88 1.09
CA GLN A 73 -0.77 -4.73 0.05
C GLN A 73 -1.34 -3.31 0.04
N PHE A 74 -1.42 -2.70 -1.14
CA PHE A 74 -1.95 -1.35 -1.31
C PHE A 74 -3.25 -1.34 -2.11
N VAL A 75 -4.17 -0.49 -1.66
CA VAL A 75 -5.38 -0.11 -2.39
C VAL A 75 -5.19 1.29 -2.95
N LYS A 76 -5.61 1.49 -4.19
CA LYS A 76 -5.62 2.79 -4.84
C LYS A 76 -6.92 3.53 -4.58
N PHE A 77 -6.80 4.77 -4.10
CA PHE A 77 -7.90 5.69 -3.90
C PHE A 77 -7.77 6.85 -4.90
N GLY A 78 -8.75 6.98 -5.79
CA GLY A 78 -8.72 7.98 -6.85
C GLY A 78 -7.50 7.81 -7.78
N LYS A 79 -6.95 8.93 -8.26
CA LYS A 79 -5.81 8.92 -9.19
C LYS A 79 -4.45 9.05 -8.50
N SER A 80 -4.40 9.59 -7.29
CA SER A 80 -3.16 10.06 -6.67
C SER A 80 -2.75 9.30 -5.41
N THR A 81 -3.60 8.42 -4.86
CA THR A 81 -3.37 7.88 -3.53
C THR A 81 -3.27 6.37 -3.54
N LEU A 82 -2.24 5.85 -2.90
CA LEU A 82 -2.13 4.46 -2.46
C LEU A 82 -2.13 4.46 -0.94
N ALA A 83 -2.96 3.63 -0.32
CA ALA A 83 -2.86 3.34 1.10
C ALA A 83 -2.82 1.84 1.31
N GLY A 84 -1.96 1.41 2.22
CA GLY A 84 -1.71 0.01 2.50
C GLY A 84 -1.59 -0.23 3.99
N TYR A 85 -1.93 -1.43 4.41
CA TYR A 85 -1.75 -1.88 5.77
C TYR A 85 -1.12 -3.27 5.76
N GLY A 86 -0.27 -3.52 6.75
CA GLY A 86 0.38 -4.82 6.92
C GLY A 86 0.55 -5.11 8.40
N GLY A 87 0.75 -6.38 8.71
CA GLY A 87 0.91 -6.81 10.09
C GLY A 87 0.80 -8.31 10.25
N ASN A 88 0.87 -8.75 11.50
CA ASN A 88 0.71 -10.15 11.88
C ASN A 88 -0.08 -10.28 13.19
N ASP A 89 -0.55 -11.49 13.46
CA ASP A 89 -1.31 -11.80 14.69
C ASP A 89 -0.46 -11.71 15.99
N GLN A 90 0.82 -11.37 15.86
CA GLN A 90 1.71 -11.14 16.99
C GLN A 90 1.64 -9.69 17.50
N GLY A 91 0.88 -8.83 16.83
CA GLY A 91 0.62 -7.45 17.25
C GLY A 91 1.52 -6.41 16.59
N ASN A 92 2.28 -6.76 15.54
CA ASN A 92 2.94 -5.76 14.70
C ASN A 92 1.99 -5.29 13.62
N GLU A 93 1.73 -3.99 13.59
CA GLU A 93 0.77 -3.36 12.70
C GLU A 93 1.42 -2.13 12.05
N MET A 94 1.18 -1.95 10.76
CA MET A 94 1.75 -0.88 9.97
C MET A 94 0.72 -0.34 8.98
N PHE A 95 0.73 0.97 8.80
CA PHE A 95 -0.09 1.67 7.83
C PHE A 95 0.78 2.67 7.05
N GLU A 96 0.64 2.68 5.73
CA GLU A 96 1.40 3.54 4.85
C GLU A 96 0.48 4.22 3.83
N VAL A 97 0.72 5.50 3.57
CA VAL A 97 0.01 6.26 2.54
C VAL A 97 0.99 7.00 1.66
N TYR A 98 0.79 6.88 0.35
CA TYR A 98 1.53 7.59 -0.69
C TYR A 98 0.56 8.43 -1.49
N GLN A 99 0.75 9.75 -1.51
CA GLN A 99 -0.07 10.68 -2.28
C GLN A 99 0.80 11.46 -3.28
N LEU A 100 0.54 11.24 -4.56
CA LEU A 100 1.20 11.91 -5.66
C LEU A 100 0.51 13.25 -5.96
N ASP A 101 1.21 14.34 -5.68
CA ASP A 101 0.90 15.66 -6.19
C ASP A 101 1.55 15.85 -7.56
N ARG A 102 0.76 15.62 -8.60
CA ARG A 102 1.19 15.74 -10.00
C ARG A 102 1.44 17.19 -10.43
N ALA A 103 0.83 18.17 -9.77
CA ALA A 103 0.99 19.58 -10.14
C ALA A 103 2.37 20.09 -9.69
N ASN A 104 2.82 19.67 -8.52
CA ASN A 104 4.10 20.10 -7.94
C ASN A 104 5.23 19.06 -8.08
N MET A 105 4.95 17.90 -8.69
CA MET A 105 5.88 16.79 -8.83
C MET A 105 6.44 16.32 -7.49
N LYS A 106 5.53 16.15 -6.51
CA LYS A 106 5.85 15.72 -5.15
C LYS A 106 5.13 14.43 -4.77
N MET A 107 5.79 13.63 -3.94
CA MET A 107 5.16 12.53 -3.23
C MET A 107 5.08 12.88 -1.76
N LEU A 108 3.87 12.85 -1.21
CA LEU A 108 3.61 12.94 0.22
C LEU A 108 3.52 11.51 0.75
N TYR A 109 4.31 11.18 1.75
CA TYR A 109 4.38 9.84 2.34
C TYR A 109 4.15 9.92 3.84
N THR A 110 3.20 9.14 4.34
CA THR A 110 3.02 8.93 5.78
C THR A 110 3.14 7.46 6.13
N LYS A 111 3.66 7.21 7.32
CA LYS A 111 3.83 5.87 7.88
C LYS A 111 3.47 5.90 9.35
N THR A 112 2.72 4.93 9.81
CA THR A 112 2.64 4.58 11.23
C THR A 112 2.93 3.10 11.40
N ARG A 113 3.59 2.77 12.51
CA ARG A 113 3.87 1.38 12.89
C ARG A 113 3.82 1.25 14.40
N VAL A 114 3.11 0.27 14.90
CA VAL A 114 2.90 0.00 16.33
C VAL A 114 3.12 -1.47 16.64
N GLY A 115 3.50 -1.76 17.89
CA GLY A 115 3.68 -3.11 18.41
C GLY A 115 4.93 -3.84 17.93
N THR A 116 5.69 -3.26 16.99
CA THR A 116 7.02 -3.76 16.60
C THR A 116 7.96 -3.77 17.80
N LYS A 117 7.94 -2.72 18.62
CA LYS A 117 8.77 -2.63 19.82
C LYS A 117 8.47 -3.75 20.82
N THR A 118 7.23 -4.23 20.84
CA THR A 118 6.78 -5.34 21.68
C THR A 118 7.27 -6.69 21.14
N ILE A 119 7.16 -6.93 19.84
CA ILE A 119 7.48 -8.25 19.25
C ILE A 119 8.95 -8.43 18.86
N ALA A 120 9.63 -7.34 18.52
CA ALA A 120 11.00 -7.30 18.04
C ALA A 120 11.71 -6.10 18.70
N PRO A 121 12.18 -6.24 19.95
CA PRO A 121 12.64 -5.10 20.79
C PRO A 121 13.76 -4.24 20.19
N LEU A 122 14.46 -4.73 19.17
CA LEU A 122 15.48 -3.98 18.42
C LEU A 122 14.90 -3.00 17.40
N LEU A 123 13.61 -3.07 17.10
CA LEU A 123 12.91 -2.18 16.18
C LEU A 123 11.97 -1.25 16.97
N SER A 124 11.83 -0.02 16.49
CA SER A 124 10.96 0.98 17.12
C SER A 124 9.56 0.99 16.53
N ASP A 125 8.57 1.27 17.36
CA ASP A 125 7.31 1.83 16.88
C ASP A 125 7.57 3.25 16.36
N THR A 126 6.83 3.68 15.35
CA THR A 126 7.13 4.94 14.67
C THR A 126 5.91 5.60 14.05
N THR A 127 5.96 6.92 13.95
CA THR A 127 5.12 7.72 13.06
C THR A 127 6.01 8.64 12.26
N SER A 128 5.75 8.75 10.96
CA SER A 128 6.55 9.54 10.03
C SER A 128 5.68 10.25 8.99
N SER A 129 6.13 11.43 8.59
CA SER A 129 5.55 12.19 7.47
C SER A 129 6.67 12.84 6.67
N PHE A 130 6.68 12.60 5.38
CA PHE A 130 7.73 13.01 4.45
C PHE A 130 7.15 13.60 3.17
N VAL A 131 7.91 14.50 2.57
CA VAL A 131 7.68 15.01 1.21
C VAL A 131 8.94 14.78 0.38
N GLY A 132 8.77 14.17 -0.79
CA GLY A 132 9.86 13.86 -1.72
C GLY A 132 9.59 14.41 -3.11
N ASN A 133 10.63 14.47 -3.94
CA ASN A 133 10.53 14.74 -5.37
C ASN A 133 10.01 13.48 -6.08
N ALA A 134 9.03 13.63 -6.97
CA ALA A 134 8.50 12.56 -7.79
C ALA A 134 8.88 12.76 -9.27
N LYS A 135 9.45 11.72 -9.89
CA LYS A 135 9.72 11.68 -11.33
C LYS A 135 9.10 10.42 -11.93
N LYS A 136 8.36 10.54 -13.03
CA LYS A 136 7.81 9.39 -13.73
C LYS A 136 8.94 8.50 -14.28
N LEU A 137 8.77 7.17 -14.20
CA LEU A 137 9.84 6.19 -14.51
C LEU A 137 10.23 6.16 -16.00
N ASN A 138 9.41 6.70 -16.90
CA ASN A 138 9.61 6.66 -18.36
C ASN A 138 9.64 8.04 -19.03
N ASP A 139 9.85 9.11 -18.25
CA ASP A 139 10.04 10.49 -18.75
C ASP A 139 11.53 10.89 -18.76
#